data_AF-A0A382HU79-F1
#
_entry.id   AF-A0A382HU79-F1
#
_cell.length_a   1.000
_cell.length_b   1.000
_cell.length_c   1.000
_cell.angle_alpha   90.00
_cell.angle_beta   90.00
_cell.angle_gamma   90.00
#
_symmetry.space_group_name_H-M   'P 1'
#
loop_
_entity.id
_entity.type
_entity.pdbx_description
1 polymer ?
#
loop_
_entity_poly.entity_id
_entity_poly.type
_entity_poly.pdbx_seq_one_letter_code
_entity_poly.pdbx_strand_id
1 'polypeptide(L)'
;MKNKIIGLVIVIVTLAIVLTYVASDSGLNMGMFISPTAFILVVGIASGLTLMKKDTQDEGLFTVFKHNLIFSGYIGTLIGLILVFGGYEESMGIEIMLSGISASLITLLYGYFLAYILEPFF
;
A
#
# COMPACT_ATOMS: atom_id res chain seq x y z
N MET A 1 7.05 -17.47 -17.93
CA MET A 1 5.92 -17.64 -16.98
C MET A 1 6.31 -18.33 -15.68
N LYS A 2 7.03 -19.47 -15.72
CA LYS A 2 7.47 -20.19 -14.51
C LYS A 2 8.24 -19.32 -13.49
N ASN A 3 9.23 -18.55 -13.94
CA ASN A 3 10.07 -17.75 -13.03
C ASN A 3 9.30 -16.60 -12.32
N LYS A 4 8.35 -15.94 -13.02
CA LYS A 4 7.53 -14.88 -12.41
C LYS A 4 6.59 -15.41 -11.32
N ILE A 5 6.02 -16.61 -11.52
CA ILE A 5 5.19 -17.26 -10.51
C ILE A 5 6.03 -17.70 -9.31
N ILE A 6 7.21 -18.30 -9.54
CA ILE A 6 8.13 -18.68 -8.46
C ILE A 6 8.55 -17.45 -7.65
N GLY A 7 8.88 -16.34 -8.31
CA GLY A 7 9.22 -15.09 -7.65
C GLY A 7 8.07 -14.56 -6.77
N LEU A 8 6.84 -14.55 -7.30
CA LEU A 8 5.65 -14.15 -6.55
C LEU A 8 5.43 -15.03 -5.31
N VAL A 9 5.58 -16.35 -5.44
CA VAL A 9 5.46 -17.29 -4.31
C VAL A 9 6.52 -17.00 -3.25
N ILE A 10 7.78 -16.76 -3.65
CA ILE A 10 8.85 -16.42 -2.71
C ILE A 10 8.53 -15.14 -1.94
N VAL A 11 8.05 -14.10 -2.63
CA VAL A 11 7.65 -12.83 -2.00
C VAL A 11 6.53 -13.04 -0.97
N ILE A 12 5.47 -13.76 -1.34
CA ILE A 12 4.32 -14.03 -0.45
C ILE A 12 4.74 -14.86 0.76
N VAL A 13 5.51 -15.94 0.55
CA VAL A 13 5.99 -16.81 1.63
C VAL A 13 6.91 -16.05 2.58
N THR A 14 7.80 -15.20 2.05
CA THR A 14 8.70 -14.38 2.87
C THR A 14 7.90 -13.42 3.75
N LEU A 15 6.92 -12.72 3.18
CA LEU A 15 6.03 -11.85 3.96
C LEU A 15 5.26 -12.63 5.03
N ALA A 16 4.69 -13.79 4.68
CA ALA A 16 3.94 -14.61 5.62
C ALA A 16 4.82 -15.07 6.80
N ILE A 17 6.06 -15.50 6.53
CA ILE A 17 7.02 -15.91 7.57
C ILE A 17 7.37 -14.73 8.48
N VAL A 18 7.71 -13.57 7.91
CA VAL A 18 8.07 -12.37 8.69
C VAL A 18 6.90 -11.90 9.54
N LEU A 19 5.70 -11.79 8.96
CA LEU A 19 4.50 -11.38 9.70
C LEU A 19 4.13 -12.37 10.80
N THR A 20 4.29 -13.67 10.55
CA THR A 20 4.04 -14.71 11.55
C THR A 20 5.03 -14.63 12.71
N TYR A 21 6.31 -14.46 12.40
CA TYR A 21 7.37 -14.30 13.40
C TYR A 21 7.11 -13.05 14.27
N VAL A 22 6.87 -11.90 13.64
CA VAL A 22 6.60 -10.64 14.35
C VAL A 22 5.35 -10.77 15.21
N ALA A 23 4.25 -11.32 14.69
CA ALA A 23 3.02 -11.51 15.44
C ALA A 23 3.21 -12.43 16.67
N SER A 24 4.01 -13.49 16.53
CA SER A 24 4.28 -14.42 17.64
C SER A 24 5.13 -13.81 18.75
N ASP A 25 6.07 -12.93 18.41
CA ASP A 25 6.99 -12.29 19.36
C ASP A 25 6.35 -11.08 20.06
N SER A 26 5.58 -10.30 19.33
CA SER A 26 4.97 -9.05 19.80
C SER A 26 3.53 -9.19 20.30
N GLY A 27 2.89 -10.34 20.09
CA GLY A 27 1.46 -10.55 20.36
C GLY A 27 0.52 -9.76 19.44
N LEU A 28 1.05 -9.13 18.38
CA LEU A 28 0.27 -8.31 17.46
C LEU A 28 -0.54 -9.16 16.48
N ASN A 29 -1.75 -8.71 16.16
CA ASN A 29 -2.60 -9.34 15.15
C ASN A 29 -2.08 -9.03 13.72
N MET A 30 -1.77 -10.08 12.94
CA MET A 30 -1.35 -9.97 11.54
C MET A 30 -2.36 -9.21 10.66
N GLY A 31 -3.64 -9.21 11.03
CA GLY A 31 -4.70 -8.48 10.33
C GLY A 31 -4.47 -6.97 10.28
N MET A 32 -3.64 -6.40 11.17
CA MET A 32 -3.26 -4.99 11.12
C MET A 32 -2.49 -4.62 9.84
N PHE A 33 -1.90 -5.59 9.15
CA PHE A 33 -1.19 -5.37 7.89
C PHE A 33 -2.11 -5.41 6.65
N ILE A 34 -3.34 -5.90 6.81
CA ILE A 34 -4.30 -6.11 5.71
C ILE A 34 -5.43 -5.10 5.82
N SER A 35 -5.41 -4.09 4.94
CA SER A 35 -6.47 -3.07 4.87
C SER A 35 -7.15 -3.04 3.50
N PRO A 36 -8.38 -3.57 3.35
CA PRO A 36 -9.13 -3.48 2.10
C PRO A 36 -9.39 -2.04 1.66
N THR A 37 -9.60 -1.12 2.60
CA THR A 37 -9.84 0.30 2.30
C THR A 37 -8.60 0.98 1.76
N ALA A 38 -7.41 0.70 2.33
CA ALA A 38 -6.15 1.18 1.78
C ALA A 38 -5.90 0.64 0.37
N PHE A 39 -6.23 -0.62 0.11
CA PHE A 39 -6.11 -1.22 -1.22
C PHE A 39 -7.01 -0.51 -2.24
N ILE A 40 -8.29 -0.32 -1.91
CA ILE A 40 -9.26 0.36 -2.78
C ILE A 40 -8.81 1.78 -3.07
N LEU A 41 -8.31 2.52 -2.06
CA LEU A 41 -7.83 3.88 -2.24
C LEU A 41 -6.65 3.92 -3.22
N VAL A 42 -5.62 3.09 -3.00
CA VAL A 42 -4.41 3.08 -3.82
C VAL A 42 -4.72 2.69 -5.26
N VAL A 43 -5.46 1.57 -5.46
CA VAL A 43 -5.80 1.09 -6.80
C VAL A 43 -6.77 2.05 -7.50
N GLY A 44 -7.75 2.57 -6.78
CA GLY A 44 -8.74 3.50 -7.32
C GLY A 44 -8.10 4.79 -7.84
N ILE A 45 -7.29 5.47 -7.02
CA ILE A 45 -6.58 6.69 -7.45
C ILE A 45 -5.64 6.37 -8.61
N ALA A 46 -4.86 5.29 -8.53
CA ALA A 46 -3.90 4.95 -9.57
C ALA A 46 -4.58 4.68 -10.92
N SER A 47 -5.68 3.91 -10.91
CA SER A 47 -6.47 3.63 -12.11
C SER A 47 -7.11 4.89 -12.68
N GLY A 48 -7.66 5.78 -11.85
CA GLY A 48 -8.26 7.03 -12.28
C GLY A 48 -7.24 7.94 -12.98
N LEU A 49 -6.08 8.14 -12.35
CA LEU A 49 -4.99 8.94 -12.91
C LEU A 49 -4.43 8.35 -14.21
N THR A 50 -4.35 7.02 -14.32
CA THR A 50 -3.90 6.37 -15.55
C THR A 50 -4.91 6.53 -16.68
N LEU A 51 -6.21 6.41 -16.39
CA LEU A 51 -7.25 6.63 -17.39
C LEU A 51 -7.26 8.09 -17.89
N MET A 52 -7.01 9.06 -17.01
CA MET A 52 -6.89 10.47 -17.40
C MET A 52 -5.70 10.74 -18.34
N LYS A 53 -4.63 9.93 -18.26
CA LYS A 53 -3.42 10.08 -19.07
C LYS A 53 -3.41 9.22 -20.33
N LYS A 54 -4.38 8.33 -20.50
CA LYS A 54 -4.42 7.32 -21.57
C LYS A 54 -4.29 7.92 -22.98
N ASP A 55 -4.86 9.10 -23.20
CA ASP A 55 -4.89 9.73 -24.52
C ASP A 55 -3.83 10.84 -24.70
N THR A 56 -2.96 11.07 -23.71
CA THR A 56 -2.01 12.20 -23.68
C THR A 56 -0.54 11.79 -23.52
N GLN A 57 -0.24 10.53 -23.25
CA GLN A 57 1.15 10.06 -23.09
C GLN A 57 1.50 8.92 -24.06
N ASP A 58 2.69 9.02 -24.64
CA ASP A 58 3.33 7.96 -25.45
C ASP A 58 4.04 6.89 -24.59
N GLU A 59 4.12 7.10 -23.26
CA GLU A 59 4.65 6.09 -22.35
C GLU A 59 3.73 4.86 -22.30
N GLY A 60 4.32 3.67 -22.14
CA GLY A 60 3.53 2.45 -21.95
C GLY A 60 2.54 2.59 -20.79
N LEU A 61 1.28 2.25 -21.04
CA LEU A 61 0.17 2.41 -20.08
C LEU A 61 0.49 1.81 -18.69
N PHE A 62 1.25 0.70 -18.68
CA PHE A 62 1.71 0.08 -17.44
C PHE A 62 2.75 0.92 -16.68
N THR A 63 3.71 1.54 -17.37
CA THR A 63 4.70 2.45 -16.74
C THR A 63 4.00 3.60 -16.03
N VAL A 64 3.00 4.20 -16.70
CA VAL A 64 2.16 5.25 -16.12
C VAL A 64 1.39 4.72 -14.90
N PHE A 65 0.80 3.54 -15.00
CA PHE A 65 0.10 2.89 -13.89
C PHE A 65 1.01 2.59 -12.69
N LYS A 66 2.23 2.11 -12.93
CA LYS A 66 3.25 1.85 -11.91
C LYS A 66 3.60 3.12 -11.13
N HIS A 67 3.88 4.22 -11.84
CA HIS A 67 4.15 5.51 -11.21
C HIS A 67 2.94 6.02 -10.43
N ASN A 68 1.74 5.88 -10.98
CA ASN A 68 0.51 6.29 -10.33
C ASN A 68 0.18 5.44 -9.10
N LEU A 69 0.55 4.14 -9.04
CA LEU A 69 0.42 3.30 -7.84
C LEU A 69 1.28 3.81 -6.69
N ILE A 70 2.56 4.10 -6.94
CA ILE A 70 3.47 4.66 -5.92
C ILE A 70 2.93 6.02 -5.45
N PHE A 71 2.57 6.89 -6.39
CA PHE A 71 1.99 8.20 -6.08
C PHE A 71 0.72 8.08 -5.22
N SER A 72 -0.18 7.15 -5.56
CA SER A 72 -1.41 6.91 -4.81
C SER A 72 -1.14 6.43 -3.39
N GLY A 73 -0.07 5.64 -3.17
CA GLY A 73 0.39 5.26 -1.84
C GLY A 73 0.80 6.47 -0.99
N TYR A 74 1.56 7.41 -1.56
CA TYR A 74 1.89 8.67 -0.90
C TYR A 74 0.65 9.51 -0.59
N ILE A 75 -0.28 9.63 -1.54
CA ILE A 75 -1.53 10.36 -1.32
C ILE A 75 -2.35 9.75 -0.17
N GLY A 76 -2.50 8.43 -0.15
CA GLY A 76 -3.18 7.73 0.95
C GLY A 76 -2.52 7.97 2.30
N THR A 77 -1.19 8.01 2.34
CA THR A 77 -0.43 8.27 3.58
C THR A 77 -0.64 9.70 4.04
N LEU A 78 -0.59 10.67 3.13
CA LEU A 78 -0.85 12.08 3.46
C LEU A 78 -2.27 12.28 3.98
N ILE A 79 -3.28 11.67 3.34
CA ILE A 79 -4.67 11.71 3.81
C ILE A 79 -4.77 11.15 5.24
N GLY A 80 -4.19 9.97 5.48
CA GLY A 80 -4.21 9.35 6.80
C GLY A 80 -3.53 10.20 7.87
N LEU A 81 -2.34 10.74 7.58
CA LEU A 81 -1.62 11.61 8.52
C LEU A 81 -2.37 12.92 8.78
N ILE A 82 -2.99 13.52 7.76
CA ILE A 82 -3.82 14.73 7.94
C ILE A 82 -4.99 14.43 8.87
N LEU A 83 -5.65 13.27 8.73
CA LEU A 83 -6.76 12.89 9.60
C LEU A 83 -6.29 12.64 11.04
N VAL A 84 -5.14 11.99 11.22
CA VAL A 84 -4.57 11.71 12.54
C VAL A 84 -4.16 12.99 13.25
N PHE A 85 -3.37 13.86 12.60
CA PHE A 85 -2.89 15.08 13.23
C PHE A 85 -3.95 16.18 13.30
N GLY A 86 -4.77 16.32 12.27
CA GLY A 86 -5.83 17.32 12.22
C GLY A 86 -7.03 16.99 13.11
N GLY A 87 -7.26 15.70 13.39
CA GLY A 87 -8.29 15.24 14.31
C GLY A 87 -7.81 15.06 15.75
N TYR A 88 -6.51 15.21 16.04
CA TYR A 88 -5.96 14.89 17.37
C TYR A 88 -6.50 15.81 18.47
N GLU A 89 -7.08 15.19 19.50
CA GLU A 89 -7.44 15.81 20.77
C GLU A 89 -6.60 15.17 21.86
N GLU A 90 -6.14 15.97 22.83
CA GLU A 90 -5.28 15.51 23.94
C GLU A 90 -5.93 14.36 24.75
N SER A 91 -7.27 14.31 24.75
CA SER A 91 -8.10 13.26 25.36
C SER A 91 -8.00 11.89 24.67
N MET A 92 -7.58 11.81 23.41
CA MET A 92 -7.53 10.55 22.65
C MET A 92 -6.32 9.66 22.97
N GLY A 93 -5.27 10.23 23.57
CA GLY A 93 -4.07 9.51 23.94
C GLY A 93 -3.15 9.14 22.76
N ILE A 94 -1.88 8.90 23.08
CA ILE A 94 -0.80 8.65 22.10
C ILE A 94 -1.01 7.34 21.31
N GLU A 95 -1.63 6.33 21.91
CA GLU A 95 -1.82 5.02 21.27
C GLU A 95 -2.70 5.09 20.01
N ILE A 96 -3.78 5.89 20.07
CA ILE A 96 -4.67 6.11 18.92
C ILE A 96 -3.91 6.82 17.79
N MET A 97 -3.10 7.82 18.14
CA MET A 97 -2.27 8.52 17.17
C MET A 97 -1.28 7.57 16.48
N LEU A 98 -0.57 6.74 17.25
CA LEU A 98 0.38 5.75 16.71
C LEU A 98 -0.32 4.71 15.83
N SER A 99 -1.49 4.22 16.25
CA SER A 99 -2.30 3.30 15.44
C SER A 99 -2.74 3.94 14.13
N GLY A 100 -3.14 5.21 14.14
CA GLY A 100 -3.51 5.96 12.94
C GLY A 100 -2.33 6.18 11.99
N ILE A 101 -1.15 6.50 12.52
CA ILE A 101 0.08 6.61 11.73
C ILE A 101 0.42 5.26 11.09
N SER A 102 0.38 4.18 11.87
CA SER A 102 0.62 2.82 11.37
C SER A 102 -0.33 2.46 10.22
N ALA A 103 -1.64 2.71 10.39
CA ALA A 103 -2.64 2.47 9.35
C ALA A 103 -2.40 3.31 8.09
N SER A 104 -1.93 4.55 8.24
CA SER A 104 -1.62 5.45 7.13
C SER A 104 -0.48 4.89 6.26
N LEU A 105 0.55 4.30 6.87
CA LEU A 105 1.70 3.73 6.18
C LEU A 105 1.37 2.49 5.33
N ILE A 106 0.25 1.80 5.62
CA ILE A 106 -0.20 0.65 4.81
C ILE A 106 -0.47 1.07 3.36
N THR A 107 -0.97 2.29 3.15
CA THR A 107 -1.21 2.80 1.80
C THR A 107 0.10 2.96 1.01
N LEU A 108 1.16 3.48 1.63
CA LEU A 108 2.48 3.61 1.02
C LEU A 108 3.04 2.24 0.63
N LEU A 109 2.97 1.31 1.58
CA LEU A 109 3.37 -0.08 1.37
C LEU A 109 2.64 -0.66 0.15
N TYR A 110 1.32 -0.53 0.06
CA TYR A 110 0.55 -1.05 -1.06
C TYR A 110 0.91 -0.40 -2.39
N GLY A 111 1.14 0.91 -2.42
CA GLY A 111 1.57 1.63 -3.62
C GLY A 111 2.85 1.04 -4.19
N TYR A 112 3.89 0.90 -3.36
CA TYR A 112 5.15 0.28 -3.75
C TYR A 112 4.98 -1.20 -4.11
N PHE A 113 4.32 -1.96 -3.25
CA PHE A 113 4.25 -3.41 -3.39
C PHE A 113 3.52 -3.83 -4.67
N LEU A 114 2.37 -3.19 -4.97
CA LEU A 114 1.62 -3.44 -6.20
C LEU A 114 2.39 -2.99 -7.44
N ALA A 115 3.06 -1.84 -7.39
CA ALA A 115 3.82 -1.31 -8.52
C ALA A 115 4.90 -2.29 -9.02
N TYR A 116 5.59 -2.98 -8.10
CA TYR A 116 6.65 -3.93 -8.45
C TYR A 116 6.17 -5.37 -8.62
N ILE A 117 5.11 -5.80 -7.92
CA ILE A 117 4.55 -7.14 -8.14
C ILE A 117 3.89 -7.28 -9.50
N LEU A 118 3.23 -6.23 -9.99
CA LEU A 118 2.52 -6.29 -11.27
C LEU A 118 3.47 -6.20 -12.46
N GLU A 119 4.67 -5.62 -12.30
CA GLU A 119 5.62 -5.36 -13.39
C GLU A 119 6.01 -6.62 -14.19
N PRO A 120 6.33 -7.78 -13.59
CA PRO A 120 6.63 -9.00 -14.36
C PRO A 120 5.44 -9.60 -15.14
N PHE A 121 4.23 -9.05 -15.00
CA PHE A 121 3.00 -9.57 -15.60
C PHE A 121 2.49 -8.76 -16.78
N PHE A 122 3.05 -7.58 -17.04
CA PHE A 122 2.76 -6.74 -18.20
C PHE A 122 3.99 -6.68 -19.14
#